data_AF-A0A4W5KIH0-F1
#
_entry.id   AF-A0A4W5KIH0-F1
#
_cell.length_a   1.000
_cell.length_b   1.000
_cell.length_c   1.000
_cell.angle_alpha   90.00
_cell.angle_beta   90.00
_cell.angle_gamma   90.00
#
_symmetry.space_group_name_H-M   'P 1'
#
loop_
_entity.id
_entity.type
_entity.pdbx_description
1 polymer ?
#
loop_
_entity_poly.entity_id
_entity_poly.type
_entity_poly.pdbx_seq_one_letter_code
_entity_poly.pdbx_strand_id
1 'polypeptide(L)'
;MATWKAGWVKKASGRFLASYKDRYIQVERTELVVYENEDLATYLEKVDLENYDKCHELRSAFTKRNRLVLIRAAKSGNKVSII
;
A
#
# COMPACT_ATOMS: atom_id res chain seq x y z
N MET A 1 10.20 -15.86 -8.66
CA MET A 1 10.06 -14.40 -8.82
C MET A 1 10.78 -13.76 -7.66
N ALA A 2 11.69 -12.81 -7.90
CA ALA A 2 12.51 -12.25 -6.83
C ALA A 2 11.72 -11.19 -6.06
N THR A 3 11.18 -11.57 -4.90
CA THR A 3 10.59 -10.61 -3.96
C THR A 3 11.68 -9.70 -3.42
N TRP A 4 11.58 -8.39 -3.65
CA TRP A 4 12.62 -7.44 -3.24
C TRP A 4 12.56 -7.15 -1.74
N LYS A 5 11.35 -6.99 -1.21
CA LYS A 5 11.08 -6.83 0.23
C LYS A 5 9.71 -7.38 0.59
N ALA A 6 9.58 -7.89 1.81
CA ALA A 6 8.30 -8.29 2.39
C ALA A 6 8.27 -7.97 3.88
N GLY A 7 7.09 -7.77 4.45
CA GLY A 7 6.94 -7.53 5.88
C GLY A 7 5.59 -6.94 6.29
N TRP A 8 5.41 -6.80 7.61
CA TRP A 8 4.22 -6.22 8.20
C TRP A 8 4.22 -4.70 8.12
N VAL A 9 3.08 -4.14 7.71
CA VAL A 9 2.82 -2.70 7.74
C VAL A 9 1.42 -2.41 8.27
N LYS A 10 1.28 -1.26 8.92
CA LYS A 10 -0.02 -0.69 9.27
C LYS A 10 -0.57 0.04 8.05
N LYS A 11 -1.53 -0.56 7.35
CA LYS A 11 -2.21 0.04 6.20
C LYS A 11 -3.54 0.65 6.62
N ALA A 12 -3.79 1.90 6.26
CA ALA A 12 -5.10 2.52 6.43
C ALA A 12 -6.09 1.93 5.42
N SER A 13 -7.29 1.56 5.88
CA SER A 13 -8.37 1.16 4.97
C SER A 13 -8.90 2.40 4.24
N GLY A 14 -9.03 2.35 2.90
CA GLY A 14 -9.54 3.47 2.10
C GLY A 14 -11.04 3.79 2.30
N ARG A 15 -11.69 3.17 3.29
CA ARG A 15 -13.08 3.46 3.68
C ARG A 15 -13.12 4.57 4.73
N PHE A 16 -14.26 5.27 4.82
CA PHE A 16 -14.55 6.52 5.55
C PHE A 16 -14.12 6.61 7.03
N LEU A 17 -13.63 5.53 7.63
CA LEU A 17 -12.97 5.54 8.94
C LEU A 17 -11.58 4.93 8.74
N ALA A 18 -10.55 5.79 8.78
CA ALA A 18 -9.14 5.46 8.54
C ALA A 18 -8.53 4.61 9.68
N SER A 19 -9.16 3.47 9.98
CA SER A 19 -8.56 2.45 10.85
C SER A 19 -7.35 1.86 10.13
N TYR A 20 -6.23 1.82 10.85
CA TYR A 20 -5.04 1.14 10.40
C TYR A 20 -5.17 -0.33 10.82
N LYS A 21 -4.93 -1.24 9.88
CA LYS A 21 -4.84 -2.67 10.14
C LYS A 21 -3.44 -3.15 9.80
N ASP A 22 -2.94 -4.12 10.56
CA ASP A 22 -1.71 -4.82 10.22
C ASP A 22 -1.97 -5.69 8.99
N ARG A 23 -1.13 -5.52 7.96
CA ARG A 23 -1.18 -6.24 6.69
C ARG A 23 0.21 -6.68 6.32
N TYR A 24 0.33 -7.90 5.82
CA TYR A 24 1.57 -8.37 5.25
C TYR A 24 1.66 -7.88 3.81
N ILE A 25 2.75 -7.20 3.45
CA ILE A 25 2.98 -6.72 2.09
C ILE A 25 4.18 -7.40 1.46
N GLN A 26 4.10 -7.62 0.16
CA GLN A 26 5.23 -7.99 -0.67
C GLN A 26 5.43 -6.92 -1.73
N VAL A 27 6.67 -6.43 -1.82
CA VAL A 27 7.09 -5.47 -2.83
C VAL A 27 7.96 -6.21 -3.82
N GLU A 28 7.45 -6.29 -5.03
CA GLU A 28 8.17 -6.71 -6.21
C GLU A 28 8.68 -5.47 -6.97
N ARG A 29 9.18 -5.66 -8.19
CA ARG A 29 9.82 -4.60 -8.95
C ARG A 29 8.88 -3.42 -9.21
N THR A 30 7.67 -3.70 -9.68
CA THR A 30 6.66 -2.69 -10.06
C THR A 30 5.30 -2.97 -9.43
N GLU A 31 5.22 -3.96 -8.53
CA GLU A 31 3.97 -4.40 -7.93
C GLU A 31 4.11 -4.47 -6.41
N LEU A 32 3.09 -4.02 -5.71
CA LEU A 32 2.94 -4.20 -4.27
C LEU A 32 1.67 -5.00 -4.02
N VAL A 33 1.83 -6.16 -3.41
CA VAL A 33 0.73 -7.06 -3.07
C VAL A 33 0.47 -7.01 -1.57
N VAL A 34 -0.80 -6.94 -1.19
CA VAL A 34 -1.25 -6.93 0.20
C VAL A 34 -1.95 -8.27 0.50
N TYR A 35 -1.48 -8.94 1.53
CA TYR A 35 -2.03 -10.18 2.04
C TYR A 35 -2.64 -9.96 3.42
N GLU A 36 -3.50 -10.90 3.82
CA GLU A 36 -4.01 -10.94 5.18
C GLU A 36 -2.92 -11.29 6.20
N ASN A 37 -2.04 -12.24 5.85
CA ASN A 37 -0.99 -12.77 6.72
C ASN A 37 0.25 -13.25 5.93
N GLU A 38 1.25 -13.77 6.64
CA GLU A 38 2.51 -14.27 6.06
C GLU A 38 2.37 -15.54 5.22
N ASP A 39 1.28 -16.29 5.39
CA ASP A 39 1.05 -17.55 4.68
C ASP A 39 0.74 -17.34 3.18
N LEU A 40 0.54 -16.08 2.77
CA LEU A 40 0.23 -15.64 1.40
C LEU A 40 -1.05 -16.28 0.82
N ALA A 41 -1.86 -16.94 1.64
CA ALA A 41 -3.06 -17.67 1.22
C ALA A 41 -4.19 -16.71 0.82
N THR A 42 -4.41 -15.66 1.62
CA THR A 42 -5.47 -14.67 1.37
C THR A 42 -4.87 -13.39 0.77
N TYR A 43 -5.03 -13.25 -0.53
CA TYR A 43 -4.72 -12.03 -1.27
C TYR A 43 -5.84 -10.98 -1.09
N LEU A 44 -5.48 -9.75 -0.73
CA LEU A 44 -6.44 -8.67 -0.46
C LEU A 44 -6.44 -7.56 -1.51
N GLU A 45 -5.26 -7.16 -1.99
CA GLU A 45 -5.10 -6.01 -2.89
C GLU A 45 -3.79 -6.11 -3.67
N LYS A 46 -3.78 -5.66 -4.93
CA LYS A 46 -2.57 -5.48 -5.75
C LYS A 46 -2.52 -4.04 -6.21
N VAL A 47 -1.40 -3.42 -5.94
CA VAL A 47 -1.09 -2.05 -6.29
C VAL A 47 0.01 -2.10 -7.34
N ASP A 48 -0.34 -1.75 -8.57
CA ASP A 48 0.63 -1.52 -9.61
C ASP A 48 1.29 -0.15 -9.39
N LEU A 49 2.57 -0.18 -9.00
CA LEU A 49 3.38 0.97 -8.64
C LEU A 49 3.69 1.86 -9.84
N GLU A 50 3.57 1.37 -11.08
CA GLU A 50 3.75 2.20 -12.29
C GLU A 50 2.67 3.28 -12.41
N ASN A 51 1.52 3.05 -11.79
CA ASN A 51 0.45 4.06 -11.72
C ASN A 51 0.71 5.16 -10.67
N TYR A 52 1.79 5.07 -9.89
CA TYR A 52 2.12 6.01 -8.83
C TYR A 52 3.38 6.81 -9.19
N ASP A 53 3.32 8.11 -8.96
CA ASP A 53 4.39 9.04 -9.33
C ASP A 53 5.43 9.18 -8.21
N LYS A 54 4.96 9.20 -6.96
CA LYS A 54 5.84 9.45 -5.81
C LYS A 54 5.36 8.77 -4.54
N CYS A 55 6.33 8.35 -3.73
CA CYS A 55 6.12 7.99 -2.32
C CYS A 55 6.56 9.18 -1.46
N HIS A 56 5.64 9.74 -0.68
CA HIS A 56 5.92 10.89 0.18
C HIS A 56 5.81 10.50 1.65
N GLU A 57 6.83 10.85 2.43
CA GLU A 57 6.81 10.70 3.88
C GLU A 57 6.05 11.87 4.51
N LEU A 58 4.93 11.58 5.16
CA LEU A 58 4.20 12.57 5.93
C LEU A 58 4.85 12.75 7.29
N ARG A 59 5.59 13.84 7.43
CA ARG A 59 6.12 14.30 8.72
C ARG A 59 5.16 15.34 9.29
N SER A 60 4.53 15.03 10.42
CA SER A 60 3.79 16.02 11.19
C SER A 60 4.10 15.82 12.67
N ALA A 61 4.20 16.94 13.40
CA ALA A 61 4.40 16.93 14.85
C ALA A 61 3.23 16.25 15.59
N PHE A 62 2.05 16.19 14.98
CA PHE A 62 0.82 15.67 15.60
C PHE A 62 0.36 14.30 15.07
N THR A 63 0.88 13.82 13.94
CA THR A 63 0.50 12.49 13.42
C THR A 63 1.57 11.44 13.71
N LYS A 64 1.18 10.16 13.69
CA LYS A 64 2.10 9.02 13.85
C LYS A 64 3.34 9.20 12.96
N ARG A 65 4.53 9.10 13.57
CA ARG A 65 5.82 9.10 12.87
C ARG A 65 5.89 7.91 11.89
N ASN A 66 6.66 8.05 10.81
CA ASN A 66 6.91 7.02 9.78
C ASN A 66 5.70 6.68 8.89
N ARG A 67 4.87 7.67 8.57
CA ARG A 67 3.74 7.49 7.64
C ARG A 67 4.19 7.77 6.20
N LEU A 68 4.07 6.76 5.34
CA LEU A 68 4.28 6.89 3.90
C LEU A 68 2.94 6.97 3.17
N VAL A 69 2.88 7.81 2.13
CA VAL A 69 1.72 7.91 1.23
C VAL A 69 2.19 7.78 -0.21
N LEU A 70 1.59 6.83 -0.92
CA LEU A 70 1.77 6.69 -2.36
C LEU A 70 0.81 7.65 -3.07
N ILE A 71 1.37 8.56 -3.86
CA ILE A 71 0.63 9.56 -4.61
C ILE A 71 0.53 9.11 -6.06
N ARG A 72 -0.71 8.97 -6.54
CA ARG A 72 -1.00 8.44 -7.87
C ARG A 72 -0.57 9.43 -8.95
N ALA A 73 -0.12 8.93 -10.09
CA ALA A 73 0.23 9.77 -11.24
C ALA A 73 -1.01 10.47 -11.80
N ALA A 74 -0.88 11.75 -12.17
CA ALA A 74 -1.99 12.58 -12.65
C ALA A 74 -2.71 12.03 -13.91
N LYS A 75 -2.06 11.13 -14.66
CA LYS A 75 -2.58 10.50 -15.89
C LYS A 75 -3.19 9.12 -15.66
N SER A 76 -3.28 8.63 -14.42
CA SER A 76 -3.91 7.34 -14.16
C SER A 76 -5.44 7.44 -14.40
N GLY A 77 -5.88 7.10 -15.61
CA GLY A 77 -7.30 7.05 -16.00
C GLY A 77 -8.11 5.92 -15.34
N ASN A 78 -7.48 5.02 -14.58
CA ASN A 78 -8.18 3.88 -13.99
C ASN A 78 -8.69 4.22 -12.59
N LYS A 79 -10.00 4.42 -12.48
CA LYS A 79 -10.77 4.47 -11.24
C LYS A 79 -10.57 3.13 -10.52
N VAL A 80 -9.85 3.14 -9.40
CA VAL A 80 -9.67 1.94 -8.56
C VAL A 80 -11.05 1.48 -8.11
N SER A 81 -11.55 0.38 -8.66
CA SER A 81 -12.75 -0.27 -8.13
C SER A 81 -12.34 -0.94 -6.83
N ILE A 82 -12.67 -0.31 -5.71
CA ILE A 82 -12.65 -0.96 -4.41
C ILE A 82 -13.88 -1.87 -4.41
N ILE A 83 -13.69 -3.15 -4.71
CA ILE A 83 -14.69 -4.20 -4.48
C ILE A 83 -14.66 -4.51 -2.97
#